data_AF-A0AAU1Z7A0-F1
#
_entry.id   AF-A0AAU1Z7A0-F1
#
_cell.length_a   1.000
_cell.length_b   1.000
_cell.length_c   1.000
_cell.angle_alpha   90.00
_cell.angle_beta   90.00
_cell.angle_gamma   90.00
#
_symmetry.space_group_name_H-M   'P 1'
#
loop_
_entity.id
_entity.type
_entity.pdbx_description
1 polymer ?
#
loop_
_entity_poly.entity_id
_entity_poly.type
_entity_poly.pdbx_seq_one_letter_code
_entity_poly.pdbx_strand_id
1 'polypeptide(L)'
;MWTWSGCNRMGGGFRVDVEDPRYLTALGRMREAEVWDRIEDCLAAATDVLNADLATAKRAGVAPGSGEANVLAERHRALMSRYVDCTHSMQACMGRTYVDEPGYAYEAVAPGLTGRLRDVILANAEAHGVDPESARWE
;
A
#
# COMPACT_ATOMS: atom_id res chain seq x y z
N MET A 1 8.37 12.33 -3.12
CA MET A 1 8.68 11.59 -4.37
C MET A 1 9.38 10.27 -4.01
N TRP A 2 8.61 9.22 -3.73
CA TRP A 2 9.14 7.90 -3.38
C TRP A 2 9.53 7.17 -4.65
N THR A 3 10.84 7.04 -4.92
CA THR A 3 11.32 6.23 -6.05
C THR A 3 11.31 4.77 -5.63
N TRP A 4 10.35 4.02 -6.17
CA TRP A 4 10.33 2.57 -6.13
C TRP A 4 11.49 2.05 -7.00
N SER A 5 12.69 1.98 -6.42
CA SER A 5 13.96 1.72 -7.12
C SER A 5 14.07 0.34 -7.79
N GLY A 6 13.06 -0.53 -7.65
CA GLY A 6 13.03 -1.87 -8.26
C GLY A 6 12.47 -1.93 -9.69
N CYS A 7 11.63 -0.98 -10.12
CA CYS A 7 10.92 -1.11 -11.42
C CYS A 7 11.76 -0.77 -12.66
N ASN A 8 12.91 -0.10 -12.50
CA ASN A 8 13.66 0.46 -13.62
C ASN A 8 14.48 -0.57 -14.44
N ARG A 9 14.33 -1.88 -14.17
CA ARG A 9 15.03 -2.96 -14.89
C ARG A 9 14.17 -3.64 -15.96
N MET A 10 12.85 -3.45 -15.96
CA MET A 10 11.97 -4.10 -16.93
C MET A 10 11.69 -3.15 -18.09
N GLY A 11 12.35 -3.39 -19.23
CA GLY A 11 12.35 -2.56 -20.45
C GLY A 11 11.01 -2.44 -21.19
N GLY A 12 9.96 -2.01 -20.49
CA GLY A 12 8.67 -1.60 -21.04
C GLY A 12 8.45 -0.10 -20.84
N GLY A 13 9.30 0.73 -21.45
CA GLY A 13 9.12 2.19 -21.41
C GLY A 13 8.23 2.65 -22.55
N PHE A 14 6.97 3.01 -22.27
CA PHE A 14 6.30 4.00 -23.10
C PHE A 14 7.16 5.26 -22.99
N ARG A 15 7.90 5.61 -24.04
CA ARG A 15 8.56 6.91 -24.10
C ARG A 15 7.46 7.94 -24.22
N VAL A 16 7.01 8.47 -23.08
CA VAL A 16 6.29 9.73 -23.06
C VAL A 16 7.26 10.73 -23.67
N ASP A 17 6.94 11.24 -24.85
CA ASP A 17 7.66 12.37 -25.42
C ASP A 17 7.31 13.59 -24.57
N VAL A 18 8.06 13.76 -23.48
CA VAL A 18 7.84 14.82 -22.49
C VAL A 18 8.04 16.22 -23.08
N GLU A 19 8.57 16.31 -24.30
CA GLU A 19 8.76 17.56 -25.05
C GLU A 19 7.64 17.83 -26.07
N ASP A 20 6.71 16.89 -26.32
CA ASP A 20 5.55 17.14 -27.19
C ASP A 20 4.68 18.26 -26.58
N PRO A 21 4.46 19.39 -27.29
CA PRO A 21 3.72 20.55 -26.79
C PRO A 21 2.29 20.24 -26.31
N ARG A 22 1.68 19.16 -26.80
CA ARG A 22 0.37 18.70 -26.36
C ARG A 22 0.40 18.28 -24.88
N TYR A 23 1.46 17.59 -24.44
CA TYR A 23 1.62 17.21 -23.04
C TYR A 23 2.01 18.41 -22.17
N LEU A 24 2.85 19.32 -22.64
CA LEU A 24 3.25 20.50 -21.87
C LEU A 24 2.06 21.39 -21.51
N THR A 25 1.13 21.59 -22.44
CA THR A 25 -0.11 22.35 -22.17
C THR A 25 -1.00 21.63 -21.15
N ALA A 26 -1.15 20.31 -21.28
CA ALA A 26 -1.94 19.51 -20.33
C ALA A 26 -1.31 19.51 -18.92
N LEU A 27 0.01 19.33 -18.82
CA LEU A 27 0.77 19.37 -17.57
C LEU A 27 0.70 20.75 -16.90
N GLY A 28 0.74 21.84 -17.68
CA GLY A 28 0.54 23.20 -17.18
C GLY A 28 -0.82 23.37 -16.50
N ARG A 29 -1.90 22.93 -17.16
CA ARG A 29 -3.26 22.95 -16.60
C ARG A 29 -3.40 22.06 -15.37
N MET A 30 -2.79 20.87 -15.37
CA MET A 30 -2.80 19.98 -14.20
C MET A 30 -2.07 20.60 -13.00
N ARG A 31 -0.97 21.30 -13.24
CA ARG A 31 -0.24 22.04 -12.20
C ARG A 31 -1.05 23.20 -11.65
N GLU A 32 -1.65 24.01 -12.53
CA GLU A 32 -2.53 25.13 -12.13
C GLU A 32 -3.76 24.66 -11.34
N ALA A 33 -4.28 23.48 -11.67
CA ALA A 33 -5.37 22.84 -10.95
C ALA A 33 -4.90 21.99 -9.74
N GLU A 34 -3.61 22.03 -9.40
CA GLU A 34 -2.98 21.33 -8.26
C GLU A 34 -3.34 19.83 -8.22
N VAL A 35 -3.43 19.19 -9.40
CA VAL A 35 -3.93 17.81 -9.51
C VAL A 35 -3.08 16.84 -8.68
N TRP A 36 -1.76 17.01 -8.68
CA TRP A 36 -0.85 16.14 -7.94
C TRP A 36 -0.96 16.34 -6.43
N ASP A 37 -1.00 17.58 -5.96
CA ASP A 37 -1.13 17.91 -4.54
C ASP A 37 -2.45 17.35 -4.00
N ARG A 38 -3.55 17.49 -4.75
CA ARG A 38 -4.84 16.93 -4.37
C ARG A 38 -4.86 15.40 -4.31
N ILE A 39 -4.16 14.74 -5.24
CA ILE A 39 -4.01 13.27 -5.19
C ILE A 39 -3.19 12.86 -3.97
N GLU A 40 -2.08 13.54 -3.69
CA GLU A 40 -1.24 13.30 -2.52
C GLU A 40 -2.04 13.48 -1.22
N ASP A 41 -2.77 14.58 -1.09
CA ASP A 41 -3.64 14.86 0.07
C ASP A 41 -4.71 13.80 0.25
N CYS A 42 -5.36 13.35 -0.82
CA CYS A 42 -6.39 12.31 -0.75
C CYS A 42 -5.79 10.96 -0.30
N LEU A 43 -4.61 10.60 -0.79
CA LEU A 43 -3.93 9.36 -0.43
C LEU A 43 -3.39 9.41 1.00
N ALA A 44 -2.84 10.56 1.43
CA ALA A 44 -2.39 10.79 2.80
C ALA A 44 -3.56 10.67 3.78
N ALA A 45 -4.68 11.37 3.52
CA ALA A 45 -5.86 11.29 4.38
C ALA A 45 -6.44 9.87 4.47
N ALA A 46 -6.50 9.13 3.36
CA ALA A 46 -6.95 7.73 3.37
C ALA A 46 -6.01 6.83 4.18
N THR A 47 -4.70 7.07 4.10
CA THR A 47 -3.68 6.35 4.87
C THR A 47 -3.82 6.64 6.36
N ASP A 48 -4.01 7.90 6.75
CA ASP A 48 -4.16 8.31 8.14
C ASP A 48 -5.39 7.69 8.81
N VAL A 49 -6.53 7.67 8.11
CA VAL A 49 -7.75 7.02 8.61
C VAL A 49 -7.51 5.53 8.84
N LEU A 50 -6.90 4.84 7.87
CA LEU A 50 -6.61 3.41 8.02
C LEU A 50 -5.61 3.15 9.16
N ASN A 51 -4.58 3.97 9.30
CA ASN A 51 -3.60 3.87 10.38
C ASN A 51 -4.24 4.04 11.76
N ALA A 52 -5.15 5.00 11.91
CA ALA A 52 -5.90 5.21 13.14
C ALA A 52 -6.77 3.99 13.51
N ASP A 53 -7.44 3.40 12.51
CA ASP A 53 -8.27 2.22 12.71
C ASP A 53 -7.43 0.98 13.06
N LEU A 54 -6.31 0.77 12.37
CA LEU A 54 -5.36 -0.31 12.66
C LEU A 54 -4.79 -0.19 14.08
N ALA A 55 -4.41 1.03 14.50
CA ALA A 55 -3.93 1.28 15.85
C ALA A 55 -5.01 1.01 16.90
N THR A 56 -6.27 1.35 16.60
CA THR A 56 -7.42 1.10 17.48
C THR A 56 -7.69 -0.40 17.62
N ALA A 57 -7.76 -1.13 16.51
CA ALA A 57 -7.94 -2.58 16.51
C ALA A 57 -6.82 -3.30 17.26
N LYS A 58 -5.56 -2.85 17.08
CA LYS A 58 -4.42 -3.37 17.85
C LYS A 58 -4.61 -3.16 19.36
N ARG A 59 -4.97 -1.95 19.79
CA ARG A 59 -5.21 -1.64 21.21
C ARG A 59 -6.35 -2.46 21.80
N ALA A 60 -7.39 -2.71 21.01
CA ALA A 60 -8.52 -3.56 21.38
C ALA A 60 -8.21 -5.07 21.36
N GLY A 61 -7.04 -5.48 20.85
CA GLY A 61 -6.63 -6.88 20.80
C GLY A 61 -7.34 -7.70 19.71
N VAL A 62 -7.92 -7.06 18.69
CA VAL A 62 -8.66 -7.71 17.59
C VAL A 62 -7.80 -8.79 16.93
N ALA A 63 -8.20 -10.06 17.04
CA ALA A 63 -7.40 -11.21 16.63
C ALA A 63 -7.20 -11.28 15.10
N PRO A 64 -6.00 -11.64 14.59
CA PRO A 64 -5.80 -11.91 13.18
C PRO A 64 -6.69 -13.06 12.71
N GLY A 65 -7.17 -13.00 11.47
CA GLY A 65 -8.13 -13.98 10.93
C GLY A 65 -9.56 -13.81 11.43
N SER A 66 -9.83 -12.90 12.37
CA SER A 66 -11.20 -12.50 12.71
C SER A 66 -11.83 -11.69 11.57
N GLY A 67 -13.17 -11.66 11.51
CA GLY A 67 -13.88 -10.86 10.50
C GLY A 67 -13.50 -9.37 10.53
N GLU A 68 -13.34 -8.79 11.72
CA GLU A 68 -12.92 -7.40 11.88
C GLU A 68 -11.49 -7.17 11.39
N ALA A 69 -10.56 -8.06 11.72
CA ALA A 69 -9.18 -8.00 11.21
C ALA A 69 -9.14 -8.13 9.68
N ASN A 70 -9.91 -9.05 9.11
CA ASN A 70 -9.94 -9.29 7.66
C ASN A 70 -10.50 -8.08 6.91
N VAL A 71 -11.48 -7.36 7.47
CA VAL A 71 -11.94 -6.09 6.90
C VAL A 71 -10.82 -5.06 6.83
N LEU A 72 -9.97 -4.95 7.87
CA LEU A 72 -8.82 -4.05 7.87
C LEU A 72 -7.74 -4.50 6.87
N ALA A 73 -7.52 -5.81 6.74
CA ALA A 73 -6.62 -6.35 5.72
C ALA A 73 -7.07 -5.99 4.30
N GLU A 74 -8.35 -6.14 3.98
CA GLU A 74 -8.90 -5.77 2.66
C GLU A 74 -8.84 -4.26 2.42
N ARG A 75 -9.09 -3.44 3.44
CA ARG A 75 -8.93 -1.99 3.32
C ARG A 75 -7.49 -1.59 3.03
N HIS A 76 -6.52 -2.23 3.70
CA HIS A 76 -5.11 -2.04 3.39
C HIS A 76 -4.79 -2.47 1.95
N ARG A 77 -5.27 -3.64 1.51
CA ARG A 77 -5.09 -4.12 0.13
C ARG A 77 -5.64 -3.14 -0.88
N ALA A 78 -6.86 -2.64 -0.67
CA ALA A 78 -7.52 -1.67 -1.54
C ALA A 78 -6.79 -0.31 -1.57
N LEU A 79 -6.14 0.09 -0.47
CA LEU A 79 -5.27 1.27 -0.46
C LEU A 79 -4.01 1.03 -1.30
N MET A 80 -3.39 -0.14 -1.18
CA MET A 80 -2.24 -0.53 -2.03
C MET A 80 -2.65 -0.66 -3.51
N SER A 81 -3.90 -1.07 -3.77
CA SER A 81 -4.51 -1.10 -5.10
C SER A 81 -4.56 0.25 -5.82
N ARG A 82 -4.28 1.36 -5.12
CA ARG A 82 -4.13 2.69 -5.74
C ARG A 82 -2.80 2.89 -6.46
N TYR A 83 -1.80 2.07 -6.13
CA TYR A 83 -0.44 2.17 -6.68
C TYR A 83 -0.10 0.99 -7.60
N VAL A 84 -0.53 -0.22 -7.25
CA VAL A 84 -0.29 -1.47 -8.00
C VAL A 84 -1.59 -2.27 -7.96
N ASP A 85 -1.93 -3.09 -8.95
CA ASP A 85 -3.12 -3.97 -8.82
C ASP A 85 -2.85 -5.09 -7.79
N CYS A 86 -3.02 -4.75 -6.51
CA CYS A 86 -2.54 -5.57 -5.40
C CYS A 86 -3.40 -6.80 -5.17
N THR A 87 -2.86 -7.98 -5.53
CA THR A 87 -3.43 -9.27 -5.16
C THR A 87 -3.17 -9.60 -3.68
N HIS A 88 -3.84 -10.63 -3.15
CA HIS A 88 -3.57 -11.15 -1.81
C HIS A 88 -2.15 -11.71 -1.67
N SER A 89 -1.60 -12.32 -2.72
CA SER A 89 -0.23 -12.83 -2.74
C SER A 89 0.80 -11.70 -2.65
N MET A 90 0.61 -10.63 -3.42
CA MET A 90 1.45 -9.42 -3.34
C MET A 90 1.33 -8.76 -1.95
N GLN A 91 0.12 -8.71 -1.39
CA GLN A 91 -0.09 -8.16 -0.06
C GLN A 91 0.65 -8.96 1.03
N ALA A 92 0.61 -10.29 0.97
CA ALA A 92 1.36 -11.15 1.87
C ALA A 92 2.87 -10.90 1.77
N CYS A 93 3.40 -10.71 0.55
CA CYS A 93 4.80 -10.33 0.35
C CYS A 93 5.14 -9.01 1.05
N MET A 94 4.31 -7.98 0.89
CA MET A 94 4.50 -6.69 1.58
C MET A 94 4.47 -6.85 3.10
N GLY A 95 3.52 -7.62 3.64
CA GLY A 95 3.43 -7.87 5.07
C GLY A 95 4.72 -8.46 5.66
N ARG A 96 5.38 -9.38 4.94
CA ARG A 96 6.69 -9.91 5.34
C ARG A 96 7.77 -8.83 5.28
N THR A 97 7.86 -8.09 4.17
CA THR A 97 8.85 -7.02 3.99
C THR A 97 8.74 -5.91 5.05
N TYR A 98 7.53 -5.54 5.48
CA TYR A 98 7.34 -4.47 6.47
C TYR A 98 8.06 -4.74 7.79
N VAL A 99 8.17 -6.00 8.19
CA VAL A 99 8.87 -6.39 9.42
C VAL A 99 10.38 -6.41 9.23
N ASP A 100 10.86 -6.77 8.03
CA ASP A 100 12.28 -6.88 7.72
C ASP A 100 12.94 -5.52 7.41
N GLU A 101 12.16 -4.56 6.91
CA GLU A 101 12.67 -3.26 6.46
C GLU A 101 12.10 -2.08 7.28
N PRO A 102 12.92 -1.44 8.15
CA PRO A 102 12.46 -0.38 9.05
C PRO A 102 11.81 0.82 8.37
N GLY A 103 12.13 1.09 7.10
CA GLY A 103 11.54 2.19 6.32
C GLY A 103 10.06 1.98 5.99
N TYR A 104 9.54 0.76 6.12
CA TYR A 104 8.14 0.43 5.90
C TYR A 104 7.40 0.05 7.20
N ALA A 105 8.04 0.24 8.35
CA ALA A 105 7.50 -0.14 9.63
C ALA A 105 6.38 0.82 10.10
N TYR A 106 5.38 0.27 10.77
CA TYR A 106 4.23 1.00 11.34
C TYR A 106 4.44 1.37 12.81
N GLU A 107 5.68 1.26 13.31
CA GLU A 107 6.01 1.51 14.72
C GLU A 107 5.71 2.95 15.16
N ALA A 108 5.83 3.93 14.26
CA ALA A 108 5.49 5.32 14.55
C ALA A 108 3.97 5.54 14.74
N VAL A 109 3.13 4.68 14.16
CA VAL A 109 1.67 4.74 14.30
C VAL A 109 1.24 4.16 15.65
N ALA A 110 1.76 2.97 15.99
CA ALA A 110 1.63 2.41 17.34
C ALA A 110 2.74 1.36 17.58
N PRO A 111 3.32 1.29 18.79
CA PRO A 111 4.35 0.31 19.11
C PRO A 111 3.87 -1.13 18.88
N GLY A 112 4.62 -1.94 18.14
CA GLY A 112 4.32 -3.32 17.76
C GLY A 112 3.26 -3.47 16.67
N LEU A 113 2.85 -2.39 16.01
CA LEU A 113 1.81 -2.46 14.96
C LEU A 113 2.30 -3.16 13.70
N THR A 114 3.59 -3.06 13.38
CA THR A 114 4.14 -3.66 12.15
C THR A 114 3.93 -5.17 12.12
N GLY A 115 4.33 -5.86 13.20
CA GLY A 115 4.13 -7.31 13.33
C GLY A 115 2.64 -7.67 13.36
N ARG A 116 1.81 -6.85 14.03
CA ARG A 116 0.36 -7.10 14.07
C ARG A 116 -0.29 -6.99 12.70
N LEU A 117 0.07 -5.97 11.91
CA LEU A 117 -0.44 -5.78 10.57
C LEU A 117 -0.02 -6.93 9.66
N ARG A 118 1.25 -7.38 9.74
CA ARG A 118 1.69 -8.60 9.05
C ARG A 118 0.77 -9.77 9.37
N ASP A 119 0.57 -10.10 10.64
CA ASP A 119 -0.22 -11.27 11.02
C ASP A 119 -1.67 -11.20 10.51
N VAL A 120 -2.26 -10.00 10.54
CA VAL A 120 -3.60 -9.74 9.98
C VAL A 120 -3.63 -9.96 8.46
N ILE A 121 -2.61 -9.49 7.74
CA ILE A 121 -2.48 -9.69 6.29
C ILE A 121 -2.31 -11.17 5.95
N LEU A 122 -1.42 -11.89 6.64
CA LEU A 122 -1.15 -13.30 6.36
C LEU A 122 -2.37 -14.17 6.63
N ALA A 123 -3.06 -13.97 7.76
CA ALA A 123 -4.29 -14.70 8.06
C ALA A 123 -5.41 -14.41 7.03
N ASN A 124 -5.48 -13.18 6.52
CA ASN A 124 -6.44 -12.84 5.47
C ASN A 124 -6.06 -13.47 4.11
N ALA A 125 -4.77 -13.58 3.79
CA ALA A 125 -4.30 -14.28 2.60
C ALA A 125 -4.69 -15.77 2.65
N GLU A 126 -4.49 -16.43 3.80
CA GLU A 126 -4.92 -17.83 4.01
C GLU A 126 -6.42 -18.01 3.79
N ALA A 127 -7.23 -17.08 4.32
CA ALA A 127 -8.69 -17.10 4.15
C ALA A 127 -9.12 -16.97 2.67
N HIS A 128 -8.25 -16.44 1.81
CA HIS A 128 -8.44 -16.30 0.36
C HIS A 128 -7.69 -17.38 -0.45
N GLY A 129 -7.21 -18.44 0.20
CA GLY A 129 -6.58 -19.58 -0.46
C GLY A 129 -5.13 -19.34 -0.89
N VAL A 130 -4.49 -18.29 -0.36
CA VAL A 130 -3.08 -17.98 -0.60
C VAL A 130 -2.27 -18.43 0.61
N ASP A 131 -1.31 -19.34 0.39
CA ASP A 131 -0.31 -19.67 1.41
C ASP A 131 0.68 -18.49 1.59
N PRO A 132 0.70 -17.82 2.76
CA PRO A 132 1.48 -16.62 2.95
C PRO A 132 2.99 -16.86 2.96
N GLU A 133 3.47 -18.09 3.24
CA GLU A 133 4.90 -18.40 3.23
C GLU A 133 5.43 -18.60 1.81
N SER A 134 4.63 -19.17 0.92
CA SER A 134 5.00 -19.38 -0.48
C SER A 134 4.54 -18.27 -1.43
N ALA A 135 3.74 -17.31 -0.95
CA ALA A 135 3.26 -16.16 -1.71
C ALA A 135 4.39 -15.39 -2.42
N ARG A 136 4.15 -15.06 -3.69
CA ARG A 136 5.08 -14.37 -4.58
C ARG A 136 4.48 -13.08 -5.13
N TRP A 137 5.35 -12.17 -5.52
CA TRP A 137 4.97 -11.00 -6.30
C TRP A 137 4.59 -11.45 -7.72
N GLU A 138 3.42 -11.05 -8.19
CA GLU A 138 2.83 -11.43 -9.48
C GLU A 138 2.38 -10.22 -10.29
#